data_AF-A0AAV1EA25-F1
#
_entry.id   AF-A0AAV1EA25-F1
#
_cell.length_a   1.000
_cell.length_b   1.000
_cell.length_c   1.000
_cell.angle_alpha   90.00
_cell.angle_beta   90.00
_cell.angle_gamma   90.00
#
_symmetry.space_group_name_H-M   'P 1'
#
loop_
_entity.id
_entity.type
_entity.pdbx_description
1 polymer ?
#
loop_
_entity_poly.entity_id
_entity_poly.type
_entity_poly.pdbx_seq_one_letter_code
_entity_poly.pdbx_strand_id
1 'polypeptide(L)'
;MTGIKTPVAKIPSSTYGVCLLASILINIFLIAYFLQKGRWNSELKSWSEVAAAEAEAVASIKCSGHGRAYVDGLRIDGKPVCECSSCYQGPDCSKINPDCPADAERFHFKSKS
;
A
#
# COMPACT_ATOMS: atom_id res chain seq x y z
N MET A 1 -5.06 -71.00 0.39
CA MET A 1 -4.31 -69.85 -0.18
C MET A 1 -5.04 -69.39 -1.45
N THR A 2 -6.03 -68.52 -1.33
CA THR A 2 -6.76 -67.97 -2.48
C THR A 2 -6.23 -66.56 -2.74
N GLY A 3 -5.39 -66.43 -3.75
CA GLY A 3 -4.83 -65.15 -4.18
C GLY A 3 -5.93 -64.28 -4.79
N ILE A 4 -6.16 -63.11 -4.20
CA ILE A 4 -7.04 -62.07 -4.73
C ILE A 4 -6.34 -61.48 -5.96
N LYS A 5 -6.79 -61.83 -7.17
CA LYS A 5 -6.43 -61.10 -8.39
C LYS A 5 -7.30 -59.86 -8.49
N THR A 6 -6.79 -58.72 -8.06
CA THR A 6 -7.37 -57.42 -8.42
C THR A 6 -7.11 -57.14 -9.91
N PRO A 7 -8.13 -56.84 -10.73
CA PRO A 7 -7.90 -56.40 -12.09
C PRO A 7 -7.27 -55.00 -12.08
N VAL A 8 -6.00 -54.91 -12.47
CA VAL A 8 -5.37 -53.62 -12.82
C VAL A 8 -6.02 -53.16 -14.12
N ALA A 9 -6.92 -52.19 -14.02
CA ALA A 9 -7.59 -51.60 -15.17
C ALA A 9 -6.54 -50.98 -16.12
N LYS A 10 -6.46 -51.47 -17.36
CA LYS A 10 -5.68 -50.83 -18.43
C LYS A 10 -6.44 -49.60 -18.90
N ILE A 11 -5.94 -48.42 -18.56
CA ILE A 11 -6.52 -47.14 -18.99
C ILE A 11 -6.11 -46.90 -20.46
N PRO A 12 -7.06 -46.74 -21.40
CA PRO A 12 -6.72 -46.54 -22.81
C PRO A 12 -6.11 -45.14 -23.05
N SER A 13 -5.18 -45.03 -23.99
CA SER A 13 -4.41 -43.79 -24.30
C SER A 13 -5.31 -42.57 -24.58
N SER A 14 -6.48 -42.79 -25.17
CA SER A 14 -7.50 -41.76 -25.43
C SER A 14 -7.99 -41.07 -24.15
N THR A 15 -8.09 -41.81 -23.04
CA THR A 15 -8.51 -41.30 -21.73
C THR A 15 -7.50 -40.31 -21.16
N TYR A 16 -6.20 -40.55 -21.37
CA TYR A 16 -5.15 -39.64 -20.89
C TYR A 16 -5.22 -38.29 -21.58
N GLY A 17 -5.49 -38.26 -22.90
CA GLY A 17 -5.68 -37.02 -23.64
C GLY A 17 -6.88 -36.21 -23.13
N VAL A 18 -8.01 -36.88 -22.87
CA VAL A 18 -9.21 -36.25 -22.31
C VAL A 18 -8.95 -35.69 -20.90
N CYS A 19 -8.28 -36.45 -20.03
CA CYS A 19 -7.93 -35.98 -18.70
C CYS A 19 -6.96 -34.78 -18.71
N LEU A 20 -5.99 -34.76 -19.63
CA LEU A 20 -5.07 -33.63 -19.79
C LEU A 20 -5.81 -32.38 -20.26
N LEU A 21 -6.69 -32.50 -21.27
CA LEU A 21 -7.51 -31.38 -21.74
C LEU A 21 -8.42 -30.83 -20.62
N ALA A 22 -9.09 -31.71 -19.88
CA ALA A 22 -9.92 -31.31 -18.75
C ALA A 22 -9.10 -30.60 -17.65
N SER A 23 -7.92 -31.12 -17.34
CA SER A 23 -7.01 -30.52 -16.36
C SER A 23 -6.56 -29.11 -16.80
N ILE A 24 -6.20 -28.95 -18.08
CA ILE A 24 -5.81 -27.65 -18.65
C ILE A 24 -6.96 -26.66 -18.56
N LEU A 25 -8.17 -27.06 -18.99
CA LEU A 25 -9.35 -26.20 -18.97
C LEU A 25 -9.72 -25.75 -17.54
N ILE A 26 -9.68 -26.67 -16.57
CA ILE A 26 -9.96 -26.35 -15.17
C ILE A 26 -8.92 -25.36 -14.62
N ASN A 27 -7.63 -25.56 -14.89
CA ASN A 27 -6.59 -24.65 -14.43
C ASN A 27 -6.72 -23.26 -15.07
N ILE A 28 -6.99 -23.18 -16.37
CA ILE A 28 -7.24 -21.90 -17.05
C ILE A 28 -8.45 -21.19 -16.45
N PHE A 29 -9.55 -21.92 -16.21
CA PHE A 29 -10.75 -21.38 -15.60
C PHE A 29 -10.50 -20.86 -14.18
N LEU A 30 -9.76 -21.62 -13.36
CA LEU A 30 -9.38 -21.22 -12.01
C LEU A 30 -8.52 -19.94 -12.03
N ILE A 31 -7.50 -19.88 -12.90
CA ILE A 31 -6.65 -18.69 -13.05
C ILE A 31 -7.49 -17.48 -13.48
N ALA A 32 -8.37 -17.64 -14.47
CA ALA A 32 -9.24 -16.56 -14.92
C ALA A 32 -10.18 -16.07 -13.82
N TYR A 33 -10.75 -16.99 -13.03
CA TYR A 33 -11.59 -16.67 -11.88
C TYR A 33 -10.83 -15.92 -10.79
N PHE A 34 -9.62 -16.36 -10.44
CA PHE A 34 -8.77 -15.67 -9.45
C PHE A 34 -8.30 -14.29 -9.92
N LEU A 35 -7.94 -14.15 -11.20
CA LEU A 35 -7.58 -12.86 -11.79
C LEU A 35 -8.76 -11.90 -11.82
N GLN A 36 -9.96 -12.36 -12.19
CA GLN A 36 -11.16 -11.53 -12.09
C GLN A 36 -11.41 -11.13 -10.64
N LYS A 37 -11.42 -12.07 -9.68
CA LYS A 37 -11.66 -11.77 -8.27
C LYS A 37 -10.65 -10.76 -7.70
N GLY A 38 -9.37 -10.91 -8.06
CA GLY A 38 -8.33 -9.94 -7.72
C GLY A 38 -8.60 -8.56 -8.31
N ARG A 39 -9.09 -8.51 -9.56
CA ARG A 39 -9.47 -7.26 -10.25
C ARG A 39 -10.70 -6.59 -9.63
N TRP A 40 -11.75 -7.35 -9.31
CA TRP A 40 -12.94 -6.83 -8.60
C TRP A 40 -12.56 -6.27 -7.22
N ASN A 41 -11.62 -6.88 -6.52
CA ASN A 41 -11.09 -6.36 -5.26
C ASN A 41 -10.14 -5.16 -5.45
N SER A 42 -9.52 -5.00 -6.62
CA SER A 42 -8.67 -3.83 -6.91
C SER A 42 -9.44 -2.62 -7.41
N GLU A 43 -10.63 -2.82 -8.00
CA GLU A 43 -11.47 -1.72 -8.47
C GLU A 43 -12.20 -1.03 -7.30
N LEU A 44 -12.49 -1.78 -6.23
CA LEU A 44 -12.85 -1.23 -4.94
C LEU A 44 -11.57 -0.85 -4.18
N LYS A 45 -11.02 0.34 -4.46
CA LYS A 45 -9.92 0.88 -3.66
C LYS A 45 -10.26 0.71 -2.18
N SER A 46 -9.44 -0.05 -1.47
CA SER A 46 -9.67 -0.24 -0.04
C SER A 46 -9.63 1.12 0.64
N TRP A 47 -10.40 1.31 1.72
CA TRP A 47 -10.36 2.56 2.50
C TRP A 47 -8.92 2.95 2.88
N SER A 48 -8.07 1.94 3.14
CA SER A 48 -6.66 2.11 3.45
C SER A 48 -5.83 2.58 2.27
N GLU A 49 -6.15 2.16 1.05
CA GLU A 49 -5.44 2.60 -0.16
C GLU A 49 -5.71 4.08 -0.45
N VAL A 50 -6.95 4.53 -0.25
CA VAL A 50 -7.30 5.95 -0.36
C VAL A 50 -6.55 6.77 0.69
N ALA A 51 -6.58 6.32 1.95
CA ALA A 51 -5.86 7.00 3.03
C ALA A 51 -4.34 7.02 2.82
N ALA A 52 -3.76 5.92 2.32
CA ALA A 52 -2.34 5.85 1.99
C ALA A 52 -1.98 6.81 0.85
N ALA A 53 -2.78 6.86 -0.21
CA ALA A 53 -2.53 7.77 -1.33
C ALA A 53 -2.57 9.24 -0.90
N GLU A 54 -3.48 9.62 -0.01
CA GLU A 54 -3.53 10.97 0.56
C GLU A 54 -2.29 11.27 1.42
N ALA A 55 -1.88 10.32 2.28
CA ALA A 55 -0.69 10.47 3.11
C ALA A 55 0.59 10.61 2.27
N GLU A 56 0.73 9.80 1.23
CA GLU A 56 1.85 9.85 0.28
C GLU A 56 1.87 11.17 -0.50
N ALA A 57 0.70 11.63 -0.97
CA ALA A 57 0.59 12.91 -1.68
C ALA A 57 1.05 14.07 -0.80
N VAL A 58 0.65 14.09 0.47
CA VAL A 58 1.07 15.14 1.41
C VAL A 58 2.55 15.02 1.79
N ALA A 59 3.04 13.81 2.02
CA ALA A 59 4.45 13.56 2.31
C ALA A 59 5.37 13.94 1.14
N SER A 60 4.86 13.93 -0.10
CA SER A 60 5.63 14.32 -1.30
C SER A 60 5.84 15.83 -1.45
N ILE A 61 5.18 16.65 -0.62
CA ILE A 61 5.32 18.11 -0.67
C ILE A 61 6.74 18.53 -0.24
N LYS A 62 7.36 19.35 -1.08
CA LYS A 62 8.74 19.81 -0.87
C LYS A 62 8.79 21.00 0.09
N CYS A 63 9.07 20.73 1.37
CA CYS A 63 9.31 21.77 2.39
C CYS A 63 10.81 22.05 2.61
N SER A 64 11.60 22.07 1.53
CA SER A 64 13.05 22.34 1.51
C SER A 64 13.94 21.54 2.48
N GLY A 65 13.43 20.45 3.08
CA GLY A 65 14.13 19.69 4.13
C GLY A 65 14.11 20.35 5.51
N HIS A 66 13.49 21.51 5.64
CA HIS A 66 13.40 22.28 6.88
C HIS A 66 11.96 22.35 7.41
N GLY A 67 11.07 21.51 6.90
CA GLY A 67 9.70 21.40 7.34
C GLY A 67 9.05 20.14 6.79
N ARG A 68 7.76 20.00 7.05
CA ARG A 68 6.92 18.91 6.55
C ARG A 68 5.46 19.34 6.49
N ALA A 69 4.70 18.77 5.56
CA ALA A 69 3.27 18.96 5.49
C ALA A 69 2.55 17.76 6.12
N TYR A 70 1.35 17.98 6.65
CA TYR A 70 0.56 16.96 7.31
C TYR A 70 -0.86 16.86 6.72
N VAL A 71 -1.44 15.67 6.77
CA VAL A 71 -2.77 15.40 6.19
C VAL A 71 -3.86 16.19 6.92
N ASP A 72 -3.65 16.45 8.20
CA ASP A 72 -4.46 17.26 9.10
C ASP A 72 -3.93 18.70 9.29
N GLY A 73 -2.85 19.05 8.59
CA GLY A 73 -2.25 20.38 8.66
C GLY A 73 -3.15 21.49 8.11
N LEU A 74 -2.77 22.74 8.42
CA LEU A 74 -3.45 23.91 7.88
C LEU A 74 -3.40 23.90 6.34
N ARG A 75 -4.56 24.16 5.71
CA ARG A 75 -4.67 24.26 4.25
C ARG A 75 -4.92 25.70 3.82
N ILE A 76 -4.18 26.16 2.82
CA ILE A 76 -4.42 27.42 2.11
C ILE A 76 -4.70 27.05 0.65
N ASP A 77 -5.81 27.55 0.10
CA ASP A 77 -6.27 27.22 -1.27
C ASP A 77 -6.37 25.70 -1.53
N GLY A 78 -6.76 24.94 -0.50
CA GLY A 78 -6.90 23.48 -0.58
C GLY A 78 -5.58 22.70 -0.55
N LYS A 79 -4.42 23.37 -0.48
CA LYS A 79 -3.10 22.73 -0.38
C LYS A 79 -2.61 22.74 1.07
N PRO A 80 -2.09 21.62 1.60
CA PRO A 80 -1.52 21.61 2.94
C PRO A 80 -0.23 22.43 2.96
N VAL A 81 -0.10 23.27 3.99
CA VAL A 81 1.02 24.18 4.18
C VAL A 81 2.15 23.44 4.90
N CYS A 82 3.39 23.79 4.56
CA CYS A 82 4.56 23.29 5.26
C CYS A 82 4.62 23.82 6.69
N GLU A 83 4.71 22.92 7.67
CA GLU A 83 5.08 23.24 9.03
C GLU A 83 6.60 23.23 9.14
N CYS A 84 7.17 24.41 9.39
CA CYS A 84 8.61 24.61 9.43
C CYS A 84 9.22 24.24 10.78
N SER A 85 10.45 23.74 10.73
CA SER A 85 11.34 23.60 11.89
C SER A 85 11.68 24.96 12.48
N SER A 86 12.12 24.98 13.74
CA SER A 86 12.50 26.21 14.46
C SER A 86 13.46 27.08 13.62
N CYS A 87 13.19 28.39 13.60
CA CYS A 87 13.95 29.40 12.86
C CYS A 87 13.85 29.37 11.32
N TYR A 88 13.04 28.46 10.75
CA TYR A 88 12.74 28.45 9.31
C TYR A 88 11.37 29.01 9.00
N GLN A 89 11.24 29.69 7.86
CA GLN A 89 10.05 30.42 7.44
C GLN A 89 9.87 30.38 5.91
N GLY A 90 8.73 30.89 5.47
CA GLY A 90 8.32 30.91 4.07
C GLY A 90 7.43 29.71 3.70
N PRO A 91 6.81 29.75 2.51
CA PRO A 91 5.87 28.72 2.08
C PRO A 91 6.49 27.32 2.02
N ASP A 92 7.78 27.24 1.70
CA ASP A 92 8.53 25.98 1.58
C ASP A 92 9.56 25.79 2.71
N CYS A 93 9.53 26.60 3.76
CA CYS A 93 10.51 26.58 4.86
C CYS A 93 11.98 26.83 4.46
N SER A 94 12.23 27.49 3.33
CA SER A 94 13.59 27.72 2.81
C SER A 94 14.30 28.93 3.44
N LYS A 95 13.58 29.84 4.10
CA LYS A 95 14.15 31.07 4.65
C LYS A 95 14.53 30.88 6.10
N ILE A 96 15.82 31.00 6.40
CA ILE A 96 16.32 31.04 7.77
C ILE A 96 16.18 32.46 8.35
N ASN A 97 15.72 32.56 9.60
CA ASN A 97 15.80 33.79 10.36
C ASN A 97 17.12 33.85 11.15
N PRO A 98 18.08 34.72 10.78
CA PRO A 98 19.38 34.78 11.45
C PRO A 98 19.30 35.27 12.90
N ASP A 99 18.27 36.04 13.25
CA ASP A 99 18.08 36.59 14.60
C ASP A 99 17.28 35.66 15.51
N CYS A 100 16.99 34.44 15.06
CA CYS A 100 16.25 33.44 15.82
C CYS A 100 17.20 32.59 16.68
N PRO A 101 17.05 32.59 18.02
CA PRO A 101 17.85 31.72 18.87
C PRO A 101 17.46 30.26 18.66
N ALA A 102 18.46 29.38 18.61
CA ALA A 102 18.23 27.94 18.50
C ALA A 102 17.55 27.42 19.79
N ASP A 103 16.41 26.74 19.62
CA ASP A 103 15.71 26.05 20.70
C ASP A 103 16.16 24.58 20.75
N ALA A 104 16.91 24.22 21.79
CA ALA A 104 17.39 22.87 22.05
C ALA A 104 16.81 22.27 23.35
N GLU A 105 15.90 22.96 24.04
CA GLU A 105 15.41 22.59 25.37
C GLU A 105 14.13 21.75 25.33
N ARG A 106 13.82 21.11 24.20
CA ARG A 106 12.51 20.52 23.96
C ARG A 106 12.32 19.13 24.59
N PHE A 107 12.34 19.09 25.93
CA PHE A 107 11.67 18.07 26.74
C PHE A 107 10.66 18.74 27.68
N HIS A 108 9.52 19.17 27.15
CA HIS A 108 8.37 19.51 27.97
C HIS A 108 7.44 18.29 28.11
N PHE A 109 7.80 17.37 29.00
CA PHE A 109 6.77 16.69 29.79
C PHE A 109 6.18 17.79 30.70
N LYS A 110 5.10 18.44 30.29
CA LYS A 110 4.33 19.28 31.21
C LYS A 110 3.70 18.35 32.26
N SER A 111 4.44 18.03 33.32
CA SER A 111 3.79 17.64 34.57
C SER A 111 3.06 18.88 35.06
N LYS A 112 1.75 18.93 34.85
CA LYS A 112 0.87 19.78 35.65
C LYS A 112 1.08 19.35 37.11
N SER A 113 1.66 20.23 37.92
CA SER A 113 1.55 20.23 39.38
C SER A 113 0.72 21.42 39.79
#